data_AF-T1B9A5-F1
#
_entry.id   AF-T1B9A5-F1
#
_cell.length_a   1.000
_cell.length_b   1.000
_cell.length_c   1.000
_cell.angle_alpha   90.00
_cell.angle_beta   90.00
_cell.angle_gamma   90.00
#
_symmetry.space_group_name_H-M   'P 1'
#
loop_
_entity.id
_entity.type
_entity.pdbx_description
1 polymer ?
#
loop_
_entity_poly.entity_id
_entity_poly.type
_entity_poly.pdbx_seq_one_letter_code
_entity_poly.pdbx_strand_id
1 'polypeptide(L)'
;MVIMVGALLVSGISTIWAGHAIPPYAHAPQRVRHAGPQLEAGAEMARFHMGSTVIVLLPAGTVSLRANLVPELAVRMGQRLGTLSSPAN
;
A
#
# COMPACT_ATOMS: atom_id res chain seq x y z
N MET A 1 -1.40 -0.27 7.97
CA MET A 1 -0.09 -0.59 7.38
C MET A 1 -0.28 -0.93 5.92
N VAL A 2 0.60 -0.46 5.03
CA VAL A 2 0.58 -0.81 3.61
C VAL A 2 1.79 -1.67 3.30
N ILE A 3 1.58 -2.82 2.66
CA ILE A 3 2.62 -3.73 2.20
C ILE A 3 2.59 -3.73 0.67
N MET A 4 3.75 -3.52 0.06
CA MET A 4 3.91 -3.58 -1.39
C MET A 4 4.59 -4.90 -1.74
N VAL A 5 3.93 -5.72 -2.55
CA VAL A 5 4.42 -7.05 -2.94
C VAL A 5 4.72 -7.03 -4.43
N GLY A 6 5.98 -7.30 -4.78
CA GLY A 6 6.42 -7.47 -6.17
C GLY A 6 5.84 -8.73 -6.80
N ALA A 7 5.46 -8.67 -8.07
CA ALA A 7 5.14 -9.83 -8.89
C ALA A 7 6.34 -10.26 -9.76
N LEU A 8 6.22 -11.40 -10.46
CA LEU A 8 7.19 -11.81 -11.47
C LEU A 8 7.36 -10.67 -12.49
N LEU A 9 8.61 -10.32 -12.79
CA LEU A 9 9.00 -9.25 -13.73
C LEU A 9 8.73 -7.81 -13.26
N VAL A 10 8.40 -7.57 -11.98
CA VAL A 10 8.28 -6.18 -11.51
C VAL A 10 9.66 -5.51 -11.57
N SER A 11 9.78 -4.41 -12.32
CA SER A 11 11.04 -3.66 -12.51
C SER A 11 11.40 -2.76 -11.31
N GLY A 12 10.67 -2.89 -10.20
CA GLY A 12 10.98 -2.24 -8.93
C GLY A 12 9.79 -1.57 -8.25
N ILE A 13 10.05 -1.13 -7.02
CA ILE A 13 9.13 -0.35 -6.18
C ILE A 13 9.85 0.95 -5.85
N SER A 14 9.14 2.08 -5.95
CA SER A 14 9.67 3.38 -5.54
C SER A 14 8.75 4.04 -4.53
N THR A 15 9.32 4.73 -3.55
CA THR A 15 8.60 5.55 -2.58
C THR A 15 8.97 7.02 -2.80
N ILE A 16 8.09 7.96 -2.41
CA ILE A 16 8.39 9.39 -2.62
C ILE A 16 9.55 9.91 -1.74
N TRP A 17 9.92 9.19 -0.68
CA TRP A 17 10.97 9.60 0.26
C TRP A 17 12.30 8.91 0.04
N ALA A 18 12.33 7.67 -0.45
CA ALA A 18 13.58 6.91 -0.65
C ALA A 18 13.91 6.68 -2.13
N GLY A 19 13.05 7.12 -3.06
CA GLY A 19 13.21 6.78 -4.47
C GLY A 19 13.07 5.27 -4.68
N HIS A 20 13.97 4.68 -5.46
CA HIS A 20 13.95 3.25 -5.79
C HIS A 20 14.31 2.39 -4.57
N ALA A 21 13.35 1.60 -4.11
CA ALA A 21 13.43 0.87 -2.85
C ALA A 21 14.03 -0.54 -2.97
N ILE A 22 14.05 -1.14 -4.18
CA ILE A 22 14.56 -2.50 -4.38
C ILE A 22 16.01 -2.44 -4.87
N PRO A 23 16.99 -2.90 -4.08
CA PRO A 23 18.36 -3.00 -4.56
C PRO A 23 18.46 -4.08 -5.67
N PRO A 24 19.41 -3.95 -6.62
CA PRO A 24 19.54 -4.88 -7.75
C PRO A 24 19.71 -6.35 -7.33
N TYR A 25 20.40 -6.59 -6.20
CA TYR A 25 20.62 -7.91 -5.62
C TYR A 25 20.55 -7.81 -4.09
N ALA A 26 19.55 -8.46 -3.49
CA ALA A 26 19.45 -8.62 -2.04
C ALA A 26 19.67 -10.09 -1.68
N HIS A 27 20.68 -10.36 -0.84
CA HIS A 27 20.97 -11.72 -0.33
C HIS A 27 20.30 -12.00 1.02
N ALA A 28 19.71 -10.98 1.64
CA ALA A 28 19.03 -11.07 2.94
C ALA A 28 17.97 -9.96 3.09
N PRO A 29 16.97 -10.13 3.97
CA PRO A 29 16.04 -9.08 4.31
C PRO A 29 16.76 -7.87 4.92
N GLN A 30 16.42 -6.67 4.44
CA GLN A 30 16.93 -5.41 4.98
C GLN A 30 15.82 -4.65 5.68
N ARG A 31 16.17 -3.98 6.79
CA ARG A 31 15.29 -3.08 7.52
C ARG A 31 15.87 -1.69 7.49
N VAL A 32 15.21 -0.80 6.74
CA VAL A 32 15.58 0.61 6.67
C VAL A 32 14.48 1.44 7.32
N ARG A 33 14.87 2.45 8.10
CA ARG A 33 13.96 3.42 8.71
C ARG A 33 14.15 4.76 8.01
N HIS A 34 13.06 5.38 7.60
CA HIS A 34 13.05 6.72 7.02
C HIS A 34 12.18 7.63 7.88
N ALA A 35 12.59 8.89 8.04
CA ALA A 35 11.67 9.96 8.42
C ALA A 35 10.88 10.33 7.16
N GLY A 36 9.75 9.66 6.94
CA GLY A 36 8.88 9.92 5.79
C GLY A 36 8.08 11.21 5.98
N PRO A 37 7.61 11.84 4.88
CA PRO A 37 6.77 13.02 4.96
C PRO A 37 5.40 12.67 5.54
N GLN A 38 4.72 13.68 6.09
CA GLN A 38 3.29 13.59 6.34
C GLN A 38 2.55 13.60 4.99
N LEU A 39 1.68 12.62 4.76
CA LEU A 39 0.91 12.50 3.53
C LEU A 39 -0.53 12.90 3.79
N GLU A 40 -1.06 13.76 2.93
CA GLU A 40 -2.49 14.05 2.87
C GLU A 40 -3.26 12.84 2.33
N ALA A 41 -4.56 12.77 2.65
CA ALA A 41 -5.41 11.70 2.13
C ALA A 41 -5.43 11.71 0.59
N GLY A 42 -5.07 10.59 -0.02
CA GLY A 42 -5.00 10.45 -1.48
C GLY A 42 -3.69 10.94 -2.11
N ALA A 43 -2.75 11.47 -1.32
CA ALA A 43 -1.41 11.77 -1.80
C ALA A 43 -0.67 10.48 -2.20
N GLU A 44 0.21 10.61 -3.19
CA GLU A 44 1.04 9.49 -3.60
C GLU A 44 2.04 9.12 -2.48
N MET A 45 2.05 7.84 -2.12
CA MET A 45 3.01 7.29 -1.17
C MET A 45 4.16 6.57 -1.88
N ALA A 46 3.81 5.75 -2.87
CA ALA A 46 4.72 4.85 -3.56
C ALA A 46 4.08 4.33 -4.85
N ARG A 47 4.91 3.76 -5.73
CA ARG A 47 4.50 3.17 -7.02
C ARG A 47 5.28 1.91 -7.35
N PHE A 48 4.64 1.03 -8.11
CA PHE A 48 5.32 -0.04 -8.83
C PHE A 48 5.68 0.45 -10.23
N HIS A 49 6.79 -0.04 -10.77
CA HIS A 49 7.17 0.25 -12.16
C HIS A 49 6.45 -0.68 -13.17
N MET A 50 5.84 -1.76 -12.71
CA MET A 50 5.02 -2.69 -13.50
C MET A 50 3.91 -3.31 -12.61
N GLY A 51 2.87 -3.91 -13.19
CA GLY A 51 1.72 -4.46 -12.44
C GLY A 51 2.13 -5.35 -11.27
N SER A 52 1.50 -5.15 -10.11
CA SER A 52 1.90 -5.76 -8.83
C SER A 52 0.76 -5.72 -7.81
N THR A 53 1.03 -6.10 -6.56
CA THR A 53 0.01 -6.23 -5.50
C THR A 53 0.27 -5.30 -4.31
N VAL A 54 -0.77 -4.62 -3.83
CA VAL A 54 -0.78 -3.94 -2.52
C VAL A 54 -1.63 -4.74 -1.54
N ILE A 55 -1.12 -4.93 -0.33
CA ILE A 55 -1.89 -5.45 0.80
C ILE A 55 -2.06 -4.32 1.82
N VAL A 56 -3.32 -3.98 2.12
CA VAL A 56 -3.65 -2.96 3.14
C VAL A 56 -4.13 -3.67 4.39
N LEU A 57 -3.38 -3.51 5.48
CA LEU A 57 -3.74 -4.04 6.79
C LEU A 57 -4.32 -2.93 7.65
N LEU A 58 -5.53 -3.17 8.13
CA LEU A 58 -6.32 -2.29 8.97
C LEU A 58 -6.46 -2.93 10.35
N PRO A 59 -6.44 -2.15 11.46
CA PRO A 59 -6.70 -2.73 12.77
C PRO A 59 -8.08 -3.39 12.82
N ALA A 60 -8.18 -4.53 13.51
CA ALA A 60 -9.42 -5.28 13.63
C ALA A 60 -10.55 -4.40 14.17
N GLY A 61 -11.73 -4.48 13.55
CA GLY A 61 -12.93 -3.74 13.98
C GLY A 61 -12.94 -2.23 13.66
N THR A 62 -11.88 -1.67 13.06
CA THR A 62 -11.79 -0.20 12.84
C THR A 62 -12.36 0.27 11.51
N VAL A 63 -12.69 -0.63 10.59
CA VAL A 63 -13.15 -0.29 9.25
C VAL A 63 -14.32 -1.16 8.85
N SER A 64 -15.37 -0.51 8.34
CA SER A 64 -16.45 -1.17 7.59
C SER A 64 -16.14 -1.03 6.10
N LEU A 65 -15.79 -2.15 5.45
CA LEU A 65 -15.58 -2.19 4.00
C LEU A 65 -16.94 -2.10 3.29
N ARG A 66 -16.96 -1.50 2.10
CA ARG A 66 -18.19 -1.46 1.30
C ARG A 66 -18.63 -2.87 0.95
N ALA A 67 -19.92 -3.16 1.10
CA ALA A 67 -20.48 -4.49 0.84
C ALA A 67 -20.24 -5.00 -0.60
N ASN A 68 -20.05 -4.09 -1.56
CA ASN A 68 -19.77 -4.44 -2.96
C ASN A 68 -18.27 -4.62 -3.27
N LEU A 69 -17.37 -4.43 -2.30
CA LEU A 69 -15.94 -4.71 -2.46
C LEU A 69 -15.70 -6.23 -2.37
N VAL A 70 -15.96 -6.91 -3.47
CA VAL A 70 -15.83 -8.37 -3.62
C VAL A 70 -14.55 -8.74 -4.36
N PRO A 71 -14.09 -10.01 -4.29
CA PRO A 71 -12.97 -10.47 -5.09
C PRO A 71 -13.10 -10.10 -6.57
N GLU A 72 -11.97 -9.82 -7.22
CA GLU A 72 -11.87 -9.48 -8.66
C GLU A 72 -12.53 -8.14 -9.08
N LEU A 73 -13.15 -7.41 -8.14
CA LEU A 73 -13.67 -6.08 -8.46
C LEU A 73 -12.53 -5.13 -8.84
N ALA A 74 -12.60 -4.59 -10.06
CA ALA A 74 -11.74 -3.49 -10.46
C ALA A 74 -12.02 -2.23 -9.62
N VAL A 75 -10.97 -1.65 -9.04
CA VAL A 75 -11.04 -0.41 -8.27
C VAL A 75 -10.39 0.75 -9.02
N ARG A 76 -10.79 1.99 -8.69
CA ARG A 76 -10.21 3.22 -9.24
C ARG A 76 -9.45 4.00 -8.18
N MET A 77 -8.44 4.78 -8.59
CA MET A 77 -7.78 5.74 -7.69
C MET A 77 -8.83 6.72 -7.14
N GLY A 78 -8.75 6.99 -5.83
CA GLY A 78 -9.70 7.86 -5.13
C GLY A 78 -11.05 7.19 -4.80
N GLN A 79 -11.28 5.95 -5.24
CA GLN A 79 -12.47 5.21 -4.88
C GLN A 79 -12.47 4.90 -3.39
N ARG A 80 -13.54 5.31 -2.70
CA ARG A 80 -13.80 4.91 -1.33
C ARG A 80 -14.03 3.40 -1.26
N LEU A 81 -13.19 2.71 -0.49
CA LEU A 81 -13.26 1.26 -0.26
C LEU A 81 -14.02 0.88 1.03
N GLY A 82 -14.12 1.82 1.97
CA GLY A 82 -14.80 1.63 3.25
C GLY A 82 -14.86 2.93 4.05
N THR A 83 -15.38 2.86 5.26
CA THR A 83 -15.42 3.95 6.23
C THR A 83 -14.81 3.47 7.54
N LEU A 84 -14.16 4.38 8.27
CA LEU A 84 -13.75 4.09 9.64
C LEU A 84 -15.02 3.83 10.46
N SER A 85 -15.04 2.70 11.15
CA SER A 85 -16.03 2.44 12.18
C SER A 85 -15.66 3.35 13.36
N SER A 86 -16.63 4.08 13.91
CA SER A 86 -16.40 4.75 15.20
C SER A 86 -15.91 3.69 16.18
N PRO A 87 -14.86 3.94 16.97
CA PRO A 87 -14.47 2.99 18.01
C PRO A 87 -15.70 2.71 18.87
N ALA A 88 -15.95 1.43 19.15
CA ALA A 88 -16.84 1.08 20.25
C ALA A 88 -16.20 1.69 21.51
N ASN A 89 -16.95 2.54 22.22
CA ASN A 89 -16.58 3.03 23.55
C ASN A 89 -16.21 1.87 24.48
#